data_AF-A0A9C7URR4-F1
#
_entry.id   AF-A0A9C7URR4-F1
#
_cell.length_a   1.000
_cell.length_b   1.000
_cell.length_c   1.000
_cell.angle_alpha   90.00
_cell.angle_beta   90.00
_cell.angle_gamma   90.00
#
_symmetry.space_group_name_H-M   'P 1'
#
loop_
_entity.id
_entity.type
_entity.pdbx_description
1 polymer ?
#
loop_
_entity_poly.entity_id
_entity_poly.type
_entity_poly.pdbx_seq_one_letter_code
_entity_poly.pdbx_strand_id
1 'polypeptide(L)'
;MTCLPEKEEDVVVSEFPVILCSSEQDCFLFQFPLETKQSKDVVSSIKNIYAKPIQKKFQVQVVPDEEVQSKSSNVNYLNLESSICSHRANYALAQWTGSYLVLKPIDGILQLRPMLSAVDNNGGAQAAVSSLQDSAVGRWMEDSTTEDEPEVVGVQFRRRETPKAAAWKRSSFHYQKMLRDEEPWKQLQYTIHSEVDGLNGKGMEETWQHSTILESRCVEEPTKNTVPMWIDSLGITDRIEQVSLDVSQQVYEYLYQHRVINLSSLVKHFSNETLSSLLKALNEYAILVNHVWVLKSEKISQWSKLEQCCRDIILETFSSQDYVKTRVIREKLPYVGQYIWKRILEEVGIHDKGQGWRLKTQGRDHLGDLFHPFVIEQQKNLYQRVEKATEYLQSLSTSRYQEQMIGGDVSSLTRAEWNSSTTMDDKRNEHLRRWLFIFVKKNGTVSYNMVYSQAKKDCLHLLGFQQQEEANWKTILNQLLNEMCVQIRGCFILKQLNNPSVDKYRNAILRLFMKNAKLKKSDIIKALEENFSSTISNSMYNTILHEFAIFKDQSWHLKEPPY
;
A
#
# COMPACT_ATOMS: atom_id res chain seq x y z
N MET A 1 2.50 -10.58 -53.11
CA MET A 1 3.25 -9.30 -53.11
C MET A 1 2.24 -8.19 -52.89
N THR A 2 2.08 -7.73 -51.66
CA THR A 2 1.36 -6.50 -51.31
C THR A 2 1.83 -6.13 -49.91
N CYS A 3 2.84 -5.24 -49.88
CA CYS A 3 3.37 -4.62 -48.67
C CYS A 3 2.31 -3.67 -48.10
N LEU A 4 2.10 -3.74 -46.78
CA LEU A 4 1.40 -2.71 -46.03
C LEU A 4 2.34 -1.50 -45.86
N PRO A 5 1.83 -0.26 -45.87
CA PRO A 5 2.67 0.92 -45.76
C PRO A 5 3.22 1.07 -44.33
N GLU A 6 4.52 1.32 -44.24
CA GLU A 6 5.22 1.72 -43.03
C GLU A 6 4.64 3.05 -42.53
N LYS A 7 4.41 3.14 -41.22
CA LYS A 7 4.01 4.39 -40.57
C LYS A 7 5.20 5.34 -40.62
N GLU A 8 5.00 6.50 -41.21
CA GLU A 8 5.93 7.63 -41.19
C GLU A 8 6.30 7.96 -39.74
N GLU A 9 7.60 7.85 -39.42
CA GLU A 9 8.16 8.28 -38.14
C GLU A 9 8.21 9.82 -38.09
N ASP A 10 7.82 10.40 -36.95
CA ASP A 10 7.80 11.84 -36.68
C ASP A 10 9.20 12.46 -36.91
N VAL A 11 9.30 13.42 -37.84
CA VAL A 11 10.58 14.12 -38.14
C VAL A 11 10.81 15.23 -37.11
N VAL A 12 11.92 15.16 -36.38
CA VAL A 12 12.32 16.19 -35.41
C VAL A 12 12.60 17.51 -36.15
N VAL A 13 11.84 18.56 -35.81
CA VAL A 13 11.94 19.90 -36.44
C VAL A 13 13.02 20.78 -35.80
N SER A 14 13.27 20.63 -34.50
CA SER A 14 14.26 21.43 -33.77
C SER A 14 14.70 20.73 -32.48
N GLU A 15 16.01 20.69 -32.26
CA GLU A 15 16.61 20.25 -31.00
C GLU A 15 17.10 21.48 -30.23
N PHE A 16 16.82 21.53 -28.93
CA PHE A 16 17.35 22.56 -28.04
C PHE A 16 17.88 21.93 -26.76
N PRO A 17 19.04 22.37 -26.26
CA PRO A 17 19.60 21.87 -25.03
C PRO A 17 18.75 22.32 -23.83
N VAL A 18 18.53 21.37 -22.91
CA VAL A 18 17.82 21.58 -21.65
C VAL A 18 18.83 21.50 -20.51
N ILE A 19 18.99 22.60 -19.78
CA ILE A 19 19.98 22.73 -18.69
C ILE A 19 19.22 22.77 -17.37
N LEU A 20 19.60 21.90 -16.43
CA LEU A 20 19.07 21.94 -15.07
C LEU A 20 19.93 22.84 -14.19
N CYS A 21 19.35 23.90 -13.64
CA CYS A 21 20.00 24.79 -12.68
C CYS A 21 19.90 24.22 -11.27
N SER A 22 21.01 23.67 -10.76
CA SER A 22 21.13 23.21 -9.37
C SER A 22 21.63 24.34 -8.47
N SER A 23 20.87 25.42 -8.34
CA SER A 23 21.18 26.46 -7.34
C SER A 23 20.71 25.99 -5.96
N GLU A 24 21.53 26.18 -4.92
CA GLU A 24 21.16 25.87 -3.52
C GLU A 24 20.07 26.78 -2.92
N GLN A 25 19.54 27.73 -3.70
CA GLN A 25 18.55 28.69 -3.25
C GLN A 25 17.12 28.15 -3.45
N ASP A 26 16.38 28.09 -2.35
CA ASP A 26 14.96 27.74 -2.31
C ASP A 26 14.14 28.58 -3.31
N CYS A 27 13.27 27.92 -4.07
CA CYS A 27 12.42 28.53 -5.07
C CYS A 27 10.94 28.24 -4.79
N PHE A 28 10.16 29.30 -4.59
CA PHE A 28 8.73 29.20 -4.32
C PHE A 28 7.92 29.88 -5.42
N LEU A 29 6.82 29.22 -5.82
CA LEU A 29 5.83 29.80 -6.73
C LEU A 29 4.69 30.43 -5.92
N PHE A 30 4.54 31.75 -6.00
CA PHE A 30 3.43 32.48 -5.38
C PHE A 30 2.27 32.62 -6.37
N GLN A 31 1.10 32.12 -5.98
CA GLN A 31 -0.14 32.26 -6.72
C GLN A 31 -1.07 33.23 -5.99
N PHE A 32 -1.73 34.10 -6.74
CA PHE A 32 -2.74 35.04 -6.25
C PHE A 32 -4.10 34.65 -6.87
N PRO A 33 -4.87 33.74 -6.27
CA PRO A 33 -6.06 33.16 -6.91
C PRO A 33 -7.21 34.15 -7.15
N LEU A 34 -7.21 35.28 -6.43
CA LEU A 34 -8.25 36.31 -6.53
C LEU A 34 -7.89 37.39 -7.55
N GLU A 35 -6.69 37.36 -8.11
CA GLU A 35 -6.23 38.31 -9.10
C GLU A 35 -6.49 37.80 -10.52
N THR A 36 -6.84 38.72 -11.42
CA THR A 36 -7.02 38.41 -12.83
C THR A 36 -5.76 38.83 -13.59
N LYS A 37 -5.49 38.24 -14.76
CA LYS A 37 -4.33 38.66 -15.59
C LYS A 37 -4.37 40.13 -16.04
N GLN A 38 -5.49 40.83 -15.83
CA GLN A 38 -5.73 42.22 -16.23
C GLN A 38 -5.66 43.20 -15.06
N SER A 39 -5.57 42.73 -13.81
CA SER A 39 -5.36 43.63 -12.67
C SER A 39 -3.93 44.16 -12.66
N LYS A 40 -3.75 45.36 -12.10
CA LYS A 40 -2.42 45.96 -11.90
C LYS A 40 -1.51 44.98 -11.17
N ASP A 41 -0.22 44.97 -11.53
CA ASP A 41 0.77 44.12 -10.90
C ASP A 41 0.77 44.29 -9.38
N VAL A 42 0.17 43.33 -8.67
CA VAL A 42 0.15 43.27 -7.20
C VAL A 42 1.57 43.35 -6.63
N VAL A 43 2.54 42.87 -7.39
CA VAL A 43 3.98 42.94 -7.10
C VAL A 43 4.43 44.38 -6.83
N SER A 44 3.94 45.36 -7.58
CA SER A 44 4.28 46.78 -7.41
C SER A 44 3.70 47.42 -6.15
N SER A 45 2.61 46.83 -5.60
CA SER A 45 1.91 47.31 -4.41
C SER A 45 2.35 46.61 -3.12
N ILE A 46 3.33 45.71 -3.19
CA ILE A 46 3.90 45.04 -2.01
C ILE A 46 4.67 46.07 -1.19
N LYS A 47 4.47 46.07 0.13
CA LYS A 47 5.23 46.91 1.06
C LYS A 47 6.24 46.11 1.85
N ASN A 48 5.78 45.04 2.50
CA ASN A 48 6.58 44.20 3.37
C ASN A 48 6.29 42.72 3.11
N ILE A 49 7.31 41.88 3.26
CA ILE A 49 7.20 40.43 3.23
C ILE A 49 7.72 39.87 4.56
N TYR A 50 6.95 38.99 5.16
CA TYR A 50 7.32 38.26 6.37
C TYR A 50 7.31 36.76 6.09
N ALA A 51 8.23 36.03 6.70
CA ALA A 51 8.34 34.59 6.55
C ALA A 51 8.55 33.89 7.90
N LYS A 52 8.00 32.69 7.98
CA LYS A 52 8.29 31.66 8.98
C LYS A 52 9.06 30.54 8.28
N PRO A 53 10.40 30.50 8.39
CA PRO A 53 11.24 29.61 7.59
C PRO A 53 10.99 28.12 7.87
N ILE A 54 10.71 27.74 9.12
CA ILE A 54 10.50 26.33 9.49
C ILE A 54 9.16 25.84 8.94
N GLN A 55 8.12 26.66 9.04
CA GLN A 55 6.79 26.34 8.54
C GLN A 55 6.57 26.63 7.07
N LYS A 56 7.58 27.20 6.38
CA LYS A 56 7.50 27.64 4.98
C LYS A 56 6.25 28.49 4.71
N LYS A 57 5.95 29.41 5.64
CA LYS A 57 4.76 30.26 5.61
C LYS A 57 5.16 31.71 5.39
N PHE A 58 4.47 32.38 4.48
CA PHE A 58 4.74 33.75 4.08
C PHE A 58 3.51 34.62 4.31
N GLN A 59 3.76 35.87 4.67
CA GLN A 59 2.75 36.90 4.78
C GLN A 59 3.23 38.12 4.00
N VAL A 60 2.40 38.61 3.09
CA VAL A 60 2.70 39.74 2.22
C VAL A 60 1.73 40.87 2.56
N GLN A 61 2.27 42.06 2.82
CA GLN A 61 1.48 43.26 3.04
C GLN A 61 1.38 44.03 1.74
N VAL A 62 0.15 44.18 1.24
CA VAL A 62 -0.15 44.91 0.01
C VAL A 62 -0.87 46.21 0.35
N VAL A 63 -0.46 47.29 -0.29
CA VAL A 63 -1.12 48.59 -0.16
C VAL A 63 -2.36 48.61 -1.08
N PRO A 64 -3.57 48.85 -0.57
CA PRO A 64 -4.77 48.95 -1.40
C PRO A 64 -4.69 50.18 -2.31
N ASP A 65 -5.37 50.13 -3.47
CA ASP A 65 -5.51 51.27 -4.36
C ASP A 65 -6.14 52.49 -3.65
N GLU A 66 -5.79 53.71 -4.10
CA GLU A 66 -6.26 54.98 -3.51
C GLU A 66 -7.80 55.08 -3.45
N GLU A 67 -8.52 54.51 -4.41
CA GLU A 67 -9.99 54.47 -4.41
C GLU A 67 -10.56 53.64 -3.25
N VAL A 68 -9.88 52.56 -2.85
CA VAL A 68 -10.28 51.70 -1.72
C VAL A 68 -9.89 52.38 -0.41
N GLN A 69 -8.71 53.00 -0.33
CA GLN A 69 -8.27 53.76 0.83
C GLN A 69 -9.22 54.93 1.15
N SER A 70 -9.74 55.62 0.13
CA SER A 70 -10.69 56.72 0.31
C SER A 70 -12.01 56.31 0.97
N LYS A 71 -12.40 55.03 0.86
CA LYS A 71 -13.65 54.47 1.40
C LYS A 71 -13.48 53.82 2.77
N SER A 72 -12.27 53.43 3.15
CA SER A 72 -11.99 52.76 4.43
C SER A 72 -10.95 53.52 5.25
N SER A 73 -11.41 54.35 6.19
CA SER A 73 -10.54 55.21 7.01
C SER A 73 -9.56 54.48 7.92
N ASN A 74 -9.69 53.15 8.10
CA ASN A 74 -8.99 52.39 9.14
C ASN A 74 -8.12 51.23 8.63
N VAL A 75 -7.97 51.02 7.31
CA VAL A 75 -7.19 49.89 6.75
C VAL A 75 -6.08 50.40 5.84
N ASN A 76 -4.86 50.46 6.38
CA ASN A 76 -3.68 50.97 5.66
C ASN A 76 -2.98 49.91 4.80
N TYR A 77 -3.22 48.62 5.07
CA TYR A 77 -2.61 47.50 4.37
C TYR A 77 -3.52 46.27 4.40
N LEU A 78 -3.47 45.48 3.35
CA LEU A 78 -4.10 44.16 3.27
C LEU A 78 -3.05 43.09 3.52
N ASN A 79 -3.29 42.23 4.52
CA ASN A 79 -2.43 41.08 4.79
C ASN A 79 -2.86 39.90 3.92
N LEU A 80 -1.98 39.44 3.03
CA LEU A 80 -2.12 38.19 2.30
C LEU A 80 -1.30 37.12 3.01
N GLU A 81 -1.93 36.01 3.40
CA GLU A 81 -1.26 34.90 4.07
C GLU A 81 -1.16 33.70 3.12
N SER A 82 -0.01 33.03 3.12
CA SER A 82 0.23 31.88 2.26
C SER A 82 -0.38 30.60 2.85
N SER A 83 -1.07 29.84 2.01
CA SER A 83 -1.36 28.43 2.23
C SER A 83 -0.53 27.56 1.29
N ILE A 84 0.13 26.55 1.84
CA ILE A 84 0.89 25.56 1.05
C ILE A 84 -0.10 24.72 0.24
N CYS A 85 0.13 24.61 -1.06
CA CYS A 85 -0.65 23.73 -1.92
C CYS A 85 0.02 22.36 -2.00
N SER A 86 -0.70 21.29 -1.70
CA SER A 86 -0.21 19.94 -1.94
C SER A 86 -0.19 19.66 -3.44
N HIS A 87 0.90 19.08 -3.92
CA HIS A 87 1.08 18.75 -5.33
C HIS A 87 1.38 17.26 -5.53
N ARG A 88 0.95 16.71 -6.67
CA ARG A 88 1.08 15.28 -7.03
C ARG A 88 2.21 15.00 -8.04
N ALA A 89 2.92 16.05 -8.47
CA ALA A 89 3.97 15.99 -9.47
C ALA A 89 5.13 16.92 -9.08
N ASN A 90 6.25 16.79 -9.78
CA ASN A 90 7.41 17.67 -9.66
C ASN A 90 7.25 18.85 -10.61
N TYR A 91 7.34 20.08 -10.08
CA TYR A 91 7.22 21.30 -10.87
C TYR A 91 8.58 21.97 -11.01
N ALA A 92 8.83 22.55 -12.18
CA ALA A 92 10.03 23.33 -12.46
C ALA A 92 9.62 24.64 -13.16
N LEU A 93 10.34 25.71 -12.85
CA LEU A 93 10.34 26.94 -13.64
C LEU A 93 11.22 26.72 -14.86
N ALA A 94 10.72 27.10 -16.02
CA ALA A 94 11.44 26.99 -17.28
C ALA A 94 11.65 28.39 -17.85
N GLN A 95 12.91 28.79 -18.01
CA GLN A 95 13.27 30.04 -18.67
C GLN A 95 13.80 29.73 -20.07
N TRP A 96 13.17 30.34 -21.08
CA TRP A 96 13.56 30.21 -22.48
C TRP A 96 14.41 31.38 -22.91
N THR A 97 15.66 31.12 -23.30
CA THR A 97 16.62 32.16 -23.73
C THR A 97 16.71 32.28 -25.26
N GLY A 98 15.86 31.55 -26.00
CA GLY A 98 15.87 31.53 -27.46
C GLY A 98 16.73 30.42 -28.09
N SER A 99 17.77 29.96 -27.39
CA SER A 99 18.68 28.90 -27.87
C SER A 99 18.79 27.70 -26.93
N TYR A 100 18.41 27.85 -25.66
CA TYR A 100 18.42 26.79 -24.66
C TYR A 100 17.32 27.02 -23.62
N LEU A 101 16.90 25.93 -22.97
CA LEU A 101 15.89 25.94 -21.93
C LEU A 101 16.55 25.68 -20.57
N VAL A 102 16.44 26.61 -19.63
CA VAL A 102 16.93 26.41 -18.26
C VAL A 102 15.77 25.99 -17.37
N LEU A 103 15.91 24.85 -16.70
CA LEU A 103 14.95 24.34 -15.73
C LEU A 103 15.46 24.57 -14.30
N LYS A 104 14.63 25.11 -13.43
CA LYS A 104 14.88 25.20 -11.98
C LYS A 104 13.74 24.51 -11.21
N PRO A 105 14.01 23.51 -10.37
CA PRO A 105 12.96 22.86 -9.57
C PRO A 105 12.32 23.85 -8.58
N ILE A 106 11.03 23.66 -8.30
CA ILE A 106 10.25 24.47 -7.36
C ILE A 106 10.10 23.69 -6.05
N ASP A 107 10.50 24.29 -4.94
CA ASP A 107 10.46 23.69 -3.60
C ASP A 107 9.06 23.75 -2.96
N GLY A 108 8.23 24.67 -3.40
CA GLY A 108 6.85 24.78 -2.93
C GLY A 108 5.99 25.73 -3.72
N ILE A 109 4.70 25.39 -3.80
CA ILE A 109 3.67 26.24 -4.41
C ILE A 109 2.81 26.82 -3.28
N LEU A 110 2.76 28.15 -3.23
CA LEU A 110 2.11 28.92 -2.19
C LEU A 110 0.95 29.71 -2.77
N GLN A 111 -0.25 29.51 -2.23
CA GLN A 111 -1.42 30.32 -2.58
C GLN A 111 -1.60 31.42 -1.53
N LEU A 112 -1.49 32.67 -1.95
CA LEU A 112 -1.70 33.83 -1.10
C LEU A 112 -3.20 34.20 -1.08
N ARG A 113 -3.78 34.27 0.12
CA ARG A 113 -5.19 34.65 0.32
C ARG A 113 -5.30 35.78 1.33
N PRO A 114 -6.27 36.71 1.16
CA PRO A 114 -6.53 37.76 2.14
C PRO A 114 -6.87 37.18 3.51
N MET A 115 -6.17 37.65 4.54
CA MET A 115 -6.44 37.34 5.93
C MET A 115 -7.15 38.51 6.59
N LEU A 116 -8.35 38.28 7.11
CA LEU A 116 -9.17 39.28 7.80
C LEU A 116 -8.90 39.30 9.30
N SER A 117 -7.63 39.30 9.71
CA SER A 117 -7.24 39.23 11.13
C SER A 117 -7.79 40.39 11.97
N ALA A 118 -7.99 41.56 11.36
CA ALA A 118 -8.61 42.71 12.03
C ALA A 118 -10.08 42.44 12.43
N VAL A 119 -10.81 41.64 11.67
CA VAL A 119 -12.20 41.27 11.97
C VAL A 119 -12.24 40.24 13.10
N ASP A 120 -11.36 39.24 13.05
CA ASP A 120 -11.26 38.21 14.09
C ASP A 120 -10.87 38.81 15.45
N ASN A 121 -9.91 39.75 15.46
CA ASN A 121 -9.50 40.45 16.67
C ASN A 121 -10.61 41.32 17.24
N ASN A 122 -11.39 42.00 16.38
CA ASN A 122 -12.53 42.80 16.83
C ASN A 122 -13.67 41.93 17.38
N GLY A 123 -13.93 40.75 16.80
CA GLY A 123 -14.91 39.80 17.31
C GLY A 123 -14.51 39.18 18.64
N GLY A 124 -13.23 38.84 18.81
CA GLY A 124 -12.67 38.37 20.09
C GLY A 124 -12.68 39.46 21.17
N ALA A 125 -12.35 40.70 20.80
CA ALA A 125 -12.44 41.85 21.70
C ALA A 125 -13.90 42.17 22.08
N GLN A 126 -14.85 42.10 21.15
CA GLN A 126 -16.28 42.27 21.45
C GLN A 126 -16.84 41.13 22.31
N ALA A 127 -16.41 39.89 22.11
CA ALA A 127 -16.78 38.76 22.96
C ALA A 127 -16.19 38.90 24.38
N ALA A 128 -14.94 39.36 24.50
CA ALA A 128 -14.32 39.66 25.78
C ALA A 128 -15.04 40.82 26.50
N VAL A 129 -15.38 41.90 25.77
CA VAL A 129 -16.16 43.04 26.31
C VAL A 129 -17.57 42.62 26.70
N SER A 130 -18.23 41.74 25.93
CA SER A 130 -19.55 41.21 26.28
C SER A 130 -19.50 40.32 27.52
N SER A 131 -18.44 39.49 27.67
CA SER A 131 -18.24 38.69 28.89
C SER A 131 -17.93 39.54 30.13
N LEU A 132 -17.30 40.71 29.93
CA LEU A 132 -17.08 41.69 31.00
C LEU A 132 -18.35 42.51 31.32
N GLN A 133 -19.21 42.78 30.34
CA GLN A 133 -20.50 43.45 30.53
C GLN A 133 -21.56 42.53 31.19
N ASP A 134 -21.57 41.24 30.86
CA ASP A 134 -22.40 40.24 31.57
C ASP A 134 -21.97 40.08 33.04
N SER A 135 -20.71 40.38 33.36
CA SER A 135 -20.20 40.42 34.73
C SER A 135 -20.53 41.73 35.47
N ALA A 136 -20.93 42.80 34.76
CA ALA A 136 -21.18 44.13 35.33
C ALA A 136 -22.66 44.41 35.68
N VAL A 137 -23.61 43.56 35.26
CA VAL A 137 -25.06 43.72 35.57
C VAL A 137 -25.45 43.15 36.95
N GLY A 138 -24.48 42.68 37.75
CA GLY A 138 -24.81 41.94 38.97
C GLY A 138 -23.81 42.02 40.11
N ARG A 139 -23.34 43.20 40.52
CA ARG A 139 -23.09 43.47 41.95
C ARG A 139 -22.74 44.92 42.23
N TRP A 140 -23.45 45.46 43.22
CA TRP A 140 -23.14 46.71 43.88
C TRP A 140 -21.81 46.62 44.62
N MET A 141 -21.02 47.68 44.49
CA MET A 141 -20.13 48.30 45.49
C MET A 141 -19.90 47.49 46.78
N GLU A 142 -18.68 47.01 46.98
CA GLU A 142 -18.00 47.21 48.26
C GLU A 142 -16.48 47.22 48.06
N ASP A 143 -15.87 48.14 48.80
CA ASP A 143 -14.46 48.49 48.90
C ASP A 143 -13.70 47.46 49.74
N SER A 144 -12.54 47.00 49.28
CA SER A 144 -11.41 46.60 50.15
C SER A 144 -10.21 46.10 49.33
N THR A 145 -9.18 46.95 49.28
CA THR A 145 -7.75 46.64 49.53
C THR A 145 -7.28 45.18 49.50
N THR A 146 -6.30 44.92 48.61
CA THR A 146 -5.14 44.01 48.74
C THR A 146 -5.21 42.88 49.77
N GLU A 147 -5.21 41.63 49.30
CA GLU A 147 -4.40 40.56 49.88
C GLU A 147 -4.25 39.41 48.87
N ASP A 148 -3.03 38.86 48.82
CA ASP A 148 -2.54 37.86 47.88
C ASP A 148 -3.46 36.64 47.74
N GLU A 149 -3.86 36.31 46.50
CA GLU A 149 -4.37 34.98 46.20
C GLU A 149 -3.23 33.96 46.45
N PRO A 150 -3.44 32.96 47.31
CA PRO A 150 -2.41 31.96 47.57
C PRO A 150 -2.15 31.19 46.28
N GLU A 151 -0.91 31.26 45.78
CA GLU A 151 -0.42 30.41 44.71
C GLU A 151 -0.49 28.95 45.20
N VAL A 152 -1.61 28.28 44.89
CA VAL A 152 -1.78 26.87 45.19
C VAL A 152 -0.79 26.13 44.31
N VAL A 153 0.40 25.85 44.86
CA VAL A 153 1.40 24.97 44.26
C VAL A 153 0.82 23.56 44.27
N GLY A 154 -0.09 23.31 43.34
CA GLY A 154 -0.59 22.00 43.03
C GLY A 154 0.55 21.19 42.45
N VAL A 155 1.19 20.37 43.28
CA VAL A 155 2.16 19.36 42.83
C VAL A 155 1.37 18.32 42.04
N GLN A 156 1.06 18.63 40.78
CA GLN A 156 0.55 17.67 39.82
C GLN A 156 1.68 16.69 39.54
N PHE A 157 1.60 15.51 40.17
CA PHE A 157 2.41 14.37 39.78
C PHE A 157 2.17 14.13 38.28
N ARG A 158 3.12 14.54 37.44
CA ARG A 158 3.14 14.24 36.02
C ARG A 158 3.14 12.72 35.89
N ARG A 159 1.95 12.14 35.63
CA ARG A 159 1.86 10.77 35.10
C ARG A 159 2.82 10.69 33.93
N ARG A 160 3.72 9.70 33.93
CA ARG A 160 4.62 9.42 32.81
C ARG A 160 3.75 9.29 31.56
N GLU A 161 3.78 10.30 30.69
CA GLU A 161 3.01 10.28 29.45
C GLU A 161 3.47 9.06 28.64
N THR A 162 2.52 8.22 28.24
CA THR A 162 2.84 7.09 27.37
C THR A 162 3.31 7.62 26.01
N PRO A 163 4.25 6.93 25.33
CA PRO A 163 4.78 7.40 24.04
C PRO A 163 3.68 7.61 22.99
N LYS A 164 2.59 6.83 23.08
CA LYS A 164 1.39 6.96 22.24
C LYS A 164 0.57 8.21 22.54
N ALA A 165 0.41 8.59 23.81
CA ALA A 165 -0.28 9.81 24.20
C ALA A 165 0.50 11.07 23.79
N ALA A 166 1.84 11.03 23.93
CA ALA A 166 2.71 12.09 23.46
C ALA A 166 2.64 12.25 21.93
N ALA A 167 2.63 11.14 21.18
CA ALA A 167 2.44 11.17 19.72
C ALA A 167 1.06 11.74 19.32
N TRP A 168 0.00 11.35 20.02
CA TRP A 168 -1.35 11.88 19.73
C TRP A 168 -1.46 13.37 20.03
N LYS A 169 -0.89 13.82 21.15
CA LYS A 169 -0.77 15.24 21.49
C LYS A 169 0.00 16.00 20.41
N ARG A 170 1.12 15.44 19.92
CA ARG A 170 1.90 16.01 18.80
C ARG A 170 1.11 16.11 17.49
N SER A 171 0.23 15.15 17.23
CA SER A 171 -0.66 15.16 16.05
C SER A 171 -1.91 16.03 16.21
N SER A 172 -2.18 16.54 17.42
CA SER A 172 -3.38 17.33 17.68
C SER A 172 -3.27 18.72 17.04
N PHE A 173 -4.40 19.20 16.51
CA PHE A 173 -4.47 20.52 15.88
C PHE A 173 -4.03 21.64 16.83
N HIS A 174 -4.39 21.55 18.11
CA HIS A 174 -4.03 22.55 19.12
C HIS A 174 -2.52 22.62 19.33
N TYR A 175 -1.84 21.48 19.43
CA TYR A 175 -0.38 21.45 19.59
C TYR A 175 0.34 21.94 18.33
N GLN A 176 -0.14 21.55 17.14
CA GLN A 176 0.39 22.07 15.88
C GLN A 176 0.10 23.55 15.70
N LYS A 177 -1.00 24.08 16.26
CA LYS A 177 -1.30 25.51 16.26
C LYS A 177 -0.35 26.25 17.20
N MET A 178 -0.10 25.73 18.41
CA MET A 178 0.87 26.32 19.34
C MET A 178 2.27 26.39 18.73
N LEU A 179 2.77 25.30 18.13
CA LEU A 179 4.05 25.33 17.42
C LEU A 179 4.05 26.34 16.25
N ARG A 180 2.89 26.49 15.58
CA ARG A 180 2.70 27.49 14.53
C ARG A 180 2.79 28.92 15.04
N ASP A 181 2.24 29.17 16.22
CA ASP A 181 2.19 30.51 16.81
C ASP A 181 3.51 30.86 17.53
N GLU A 182 4.23 29.86 18.06
CA GLU A 182 5.55 30.00 18.71
C GLU A 182 6.66 30.46 17.75
N GLU A 183 6.60 30.11 16.47
CA GLU A 183 7.60 30.56 15.49
C GLU A 183 7.42 32.06 15.19
N PRO A 184 8.43 32.91 15.44
CA PRO A 184 8.32 34.34 15.19
C PRO A 184 8.38 34.67 13.69
N TRP A 185 7.65 35.70 13.30
CA TRP A 185 7.73 36.26 11.94
C TRP A 185 9.07 36.96 11.72
N LYS A 186 9.77 36.60 10.64
CA LYS A 186 11.00 37.29 10.20
C LYS A 186 10.69 38.15 8.98
N GLN A 187 11.04 39.43 9.03
CA GLN A 187 10.88 40.33 7.88
C GLN A 187 11.97 40.03 6.84
N LEU A 188 11.57 39.95 5.58
CA LEU A 188 12.46 39.74 4.45
C LEU A 188 12.65 41.05 3.68
N GLN A 189 13.88 41.28 3.23
CA GLN A 189 14.17 42.28 2.20
C GLN A 189 13.93 41.64 0.84
N TYR A 190 13.23 42.34 -0.06
CA TYR A 190 12.91 41.85 -1.38
C TYR A 190 13.31 42.88 -2.43
N THR A 191 13.69 42.39 -3.61
CA THR A 191 13.95 43.19 -4.80
C THR A 191 13.02 42.69 -5.89
N ILE A 192 12.33 43.61 -6.57
CA ILE A 192 11.46 43.27 -7.70
C ILE A 192 12.30 43.41 -8.98
N HIS A 193 12.37 42.34 -9.76
CA HIS A 193 12.90 42.38 -11.10
C HIS A 193 11.72 42.38 -12.08
N SER A 194 11.34 43.56 -12.59
CA SER A 194 10.31 43.68 -13.64
C SER A 194 10.94 43.60 -15.04
N GLU A 195 10.24 43.01 -16.01
CA GLU A 195 10.69 42.77 -17.39
C GLU A 195 11.02 44.04 -18.23
N VAL A 196 11.01 45.24 -17.66
CA VAL A 196 11.20 46.50 -18.41
C VAL A 196 12.68 46.84 -18.67
N ASP A 197 13.65 46.13 -18.09
CA ASP A 197 15.08 46.30 -18.42
C ASP A 197 15.56 45.47 -19.63
N GLY A 198 14.64 45.12 -20.53
CA GLY A 198 14.99 44.75 -21.89
C GLY A 198 15.39 46.00 -22.69
N LEU A 199 16.68 46.36 -22.69
CA LEU A 199 17.42 47.00 -23.82
C LEU A 199 18.81 47.55 -23.46
N ASN A 200 19.28 47.46 -22.22
CA ASN A 200 20.69 47.75 -21.91
C ASN A 200 21.33 46.53 -21.24
N GLY A 201 21.90 45.65 -22.07
CA GLY A 201 22.56 44.39 -21.70
C GLY A 201 23.84 44.55 -20.87
N LYS A 202 23.76 45.23 -19.71
CA LYS A 202 24.86 45.36 -18.74
C LYS A 202 24.42 45.32 -17.26
N GLY A 203 23.13 45.13 -16.95
CA GLY A 203 22.66 44.97 -15.57
C GLY A 203 22.38 43.52 -15.14
N MET A 204 22.43 42.57 -16.08
CA MET A 204 22.04 41.17 -15.89
C MET A 204 23.25 40.22 -16.09
N GLU A 205 24.44 40.66 -15.70
CA GLU A 205 25.66 39.84 -15.65
C GLU A 205 25.95 39.29 -14.23
N GLU A 206 25.20 39.70 -13.21
CA GLU A 206 25.21 39.05 -11.88
C GLU A 206 24.15 37.94 -11.75
N THR A 207 23.39 37.69 -12.81
CA THR A 207 22.27 36.74 -12.83
C THR A 207 22.78 35.37 -13.28
N TRP A 208 23.05 34.53 -12.29
CA TRP A 208 23.61 33.17 -12.40
C TRP A 208 25.02 33.17 -12.96
N GLN A 209 26.01 33.40 -12.09
CA GLN A 209 27.40 33.10 -12.43
C GLN A 209 27.48 31.67 -12.96
N HIS A 210 27.80 31.55 -14.25
CA HIS A 210 28.24 30.31 -14.85
C HIS A 210 29.49 29.87 -14.08
N SER A 211 29.33 28.98 -13.10
CA SER A 211 30.43 28.13 -12.69
C SER A 211 30.78 27.28 -13.91
N THR A 212 31.78 27.76 -14.65
CA THR A 212 32.45 27.00 -15.72
C THR A 212 33.35 25.96 -15.06
N ILE A 213 32.74 25.15 -14.20
CA ILE A 213 33.32 23.92 -13.69
C ILE A 213 32.45 22.85 -14.34
N LEU A 214 32.87 22.40 -15.53
CA LEU A 214 32.61 21.05 -16.01
C LEU A 214 33.28 20.08 -15.02
N GLU A 215 32.79 20.04 -13.79
CA GLU A 215 32.98 18.90 -12.92
C GLU A 215 32.06 17.85 -13.52
N SER A 216 32.69 16.92 -14.23
CA SER A 216 32.19 15.58 -14.49
C SER A 216 31.84 14.92 -13.15
N ARG A 217 30.76 15.36 -12.52
CA ARG A 217 30.00 14.57 -11.57
C ARG A 217 28.94 13.87 -12.39
N CYS A 218 29.24 12.61 -12.70
CA CYS A 218 28.25 11.66 -13.17
C CYS A 218 27.05 11.73 -12.22
N VAL A 219 25.94 12.27 -12.71
CA VAL A 219 24.66 12.22 -12.02
C VAL A 219 24.27 10.74 -11.98
N GLU A 220 24.35 10.15 -10.80
CA GLU A 220 23.74 8.85 -10.51
C GLU A 220 22.28 8.90 -10.98
N GLU A 221 21.86 7.88 -11.74
CA GLU A 221 20.51 7.81 -12.29
C GLU A 221 19.44 8.00 -11.20
N PRO A 222 18.34 8.70 -11.49
CA PRO A 222 17.30 9.00 -10.52
C PRO A 222 16.74 7.68 -9.96
N THR A 223 17.06 7.43 -8.69
CA THR A 223 16.59 6.27 -7.95
C THR A 223 15.06 6.19 -7.99
N LYS A 224 14.60 5.00 -8.38
CA LYS A 224 13.27 4.40 -8.18
C LYS A 224 12.28 5.28 -7.41
N ASN A 225 11.28 5.80 -8.13
CA ASN A 225 9.94 6.15 -7.68
C ASN A 225 9.70 5.96 -6.18
N THR A 226 9.86 7.03 -5.40
CA THR A 226 9.34 7.14 -4.05
C THR A 226 7.81 7.16 -4.10
N VAL A 227 7.20 6.00 -4.31
CA VAL A 227 5.83 5.76 -3.88
C VAL A 227 5.93 5.45 -2.38
N PRO A 228 5.38 6.27 -1.48
CA PRO A 228 5.30 5.89 -0.07
C PRO A 228 4.34 4.70 0.03
N MET A 229 4.89 3.48 0.17
CA MET A 229 4.12 2.32 0.62
C MET A 229 3.65 2.61 2.05
N TRP A 230 2.36 2.78 2.22
CA TRP A 230 1.68 2.61 3.51
C TRP A 230 1.72 1.11 3.86
N ILE A 231 2.86 0.62 4.37
CA ILE A 231 2.90 -0.64 5.11
C ILE A 231 3.12 -0.28 6.57
N ASP A 232 2.02 0.03 7.24
CA ASP A 232 1.90 -0.08 8.69
C ASP A 232 1.11 -1.35 8.99
N SER A 233 1.83 -2.46 9.15
CA SER A 233 1.44 -3.60 9.98
C SER A 233 2.58 -4.60 10.00
N LEU A 234 3.59 -4.32 10.81
CA LEU A 234 4.32 -5.23 11.69
C LEU A 234 5.48 -4.42 12.27
N GLY A 235 5.38 -4.09 13.55
CA GLY A 235 6.42 -3.33 14.24
C GLY A 235 7.73 -4.09 14.25
N ILE A 236 8.68 -3.63 13.44
CA ILE A 236 10.12 -3.87 13.60
C ILE A 236 10.78 -2.54 13.26
N THR A 237 10.92 -1.67 14.26
CA THR A 237 11.90 -0.59 14.23
C THR A 237 13.22 -1.20 14.68
N ASP A 238 14.11 -1.45 13.74
CA ASP A 238 15.54 -1.24 13.95
C ASP A 238 16.19 -0.98 12.58
N ARG A 239 16.85 0.18 12.51
CA ARG A 239 17.74 0.72 11.46
C ARG A 239 17.97 -0.21 10.26
N ILE A 240 17.30 0.09 9.15
CA ILE A 240 17.72 -0.41 7.83
C ILE A 240 18.82 0.53 7.33
N GLU A 241 20.07 0.14 7.58
CA GLU A 241 21.15 0.51 6.66
C GLU A 241 20.75 0.03 5.27
N GLN A 242 20.80 0.92 4.26
CA GLN A 242 20.54 0.54 2.88
C GLN A 242 21.62 -0.45 2.42
N VAL A 243 21.36 -1.73 2.60
CA VAL A 243 22.14 -2.80 1.97
C VAL A 243 21.82 -2.76 0.49
N SER A 244 22.78 -2.34 -0.34
CA SER A 244 22.69 -2.51 -1.79
C SER A 244 22.56 -4.01 -2.08
N LEU A 245 21.36 -4.44 -2.49
CA LEU A 245 21.09 -5.83 -2.87
C LEU A 245 21.96 -6.23 -4.06
N ASP A 246 22.56 -7.41 -4.00
CA ASP A 246 23.33 -7.99 -5.11
C ASP A 246 22.46 -8.13 -6.38
N VAL A 247 23.05 -7.99 -7.56
CA VAL A 247 22.37 -8.02 -8.86
C VAL A 247 21.55 -9.30 -9.02
N SER A 248 22.09 -10.42 -8.53
CA SER A 248 21.40 -11.71 -8.53
C SER A 248 20.07 -11.65 -7.77
N GLN A 249 20.07 -11.01 -6.60
CA GLN A 249 18.88 -10.86 -5.76
C GLN A 249 17.87 -9.87 -6.35
N GLN A 250 18.34 -8.79 -6.99
CA GLN A 250 17.47 -7.85 -7.70
C GLN A 250 16.73 -8.52 -8.87
N VAL A 251 17.44 -9.36 -9.64
CA VAL A 251 16.84 -10.16 -10.73
C VAL A 251 15.81 -11.15 -10.16
N TYR A 252 16.10 -11.81 -9.04
CA TYR A 252 15.15 -12.68 -8.36
C TYR A 252 13.87 -11.95 -7.94
N GLU A 253 13.98 -10.78 -7.30
CA GLU A 253 12.83 -9.98 -6.87
C GLU A 253 11.97 -9.54 -8.07
N TYR A 254 12.62 -9.12 -9.16
CA TYR A 254 11.94 -8.75 -10.39
C TYR A 254 11.19 -9.93 -11.02
N LEU A 255 11.83 -11.11 -11.08
CA LEU A 255 11.20 -12.36 -11.52
C LEU A 255 10.07 -12.81 -10.60
N TYR A 256 10.18 -12.58 -9.29
CA TYR A 256 9.15 -12.91 -8.32
C TYR A 256 7.89 -12.06 -8.53
N GLN A 257 8.03 -10.79 -8.91
CA GLN A 257 6.91 -9.90 -9.19
C GLN A 257 6.21 -10.23 -10.52
N HIS A 258 6.99 -10.48 -11.59
CA HIS A 258 6.43 -10.60 -12.94
C HIS A 258 6.12 -12.04 -13.36
N ARG A 259 6.76 -13.04 -12.72
CA ARG A 259 6.66 -14.49 -12.95
C ARG A 259 7.12 -15.00 -14.32
N VAL A 260 6.88 -14.24 -15.39
CA VAL A 260 7.17 -14.55 -16.78
C VAL A 260 7.68 -13.27 -17.48
N ILE A 261 8.89 -13.31 -18.04
CA ILE A 261 9.61 -12.13 -18.58
C ILE A 261 10.34 -12.48 -19.89
N ASN A 262 10.39 -11.52 -20.82
CA ASN A 262 11.24 -11.57 -22.01
C ASN A 262 12.64 -11.03 -21.73
N LEU A 263 13.67 -11.59 -22.37
CA LEU A 263 15.07 -11.19 -22.12
C LEU A 263 15.30 -9.70 -22.45
N SER A 264 14.74 -9.21 -23.55
CA SER A 264 14.74 -7.79 -23.94
C SER A 264 14.13 -6.88 -22.88
N SER A 265 13.06 -7.33 -22.22
CA SER A 265 12.41 -6.56 -21.14
C SER A 265 13.29 -6.55 -19.89
N LEU A 266 13.98 -7.66 -19.61
CA LEU A 266 14.95 -7.75 -18.54
C LEU A 266 16.18 -6.87 -18.81
N VAL A 267 16.75 -6.93 -20.00
CA VAL A 267 17.92 -6.12 -20.41
C VAL A 267 17.57 -4.63 -20.39
N LYS A 268 16.36 -4.25 -20.82
CA LYS A 268 15.87 -2.87 -20.68
C LYS A 268 15.80 -2.42 -19.21
N HIS A 269 15.31 -3.29 -18.32
CA HIS A 269 15.20 -2.98 -16.90
C HIS A 269 16.56 -2.93 -16.19
N PHE A 270 17.50 -3.78 -16.62
CA PHE A 270 18.86 -3.88 -16.08
C PHE A 270 19.90 -3.42 -17.10
N SER A 271 19.68 -2.25 -17.72
CA SER A 271 20.55 -1.71 -18.78
C SER A 271 21.99 -1.43 -18.31
N ASN A 272 22.17 -1.25 -17.00
CA ASN A 272 23.45 -0.94 -16.36
C ASN A 272 24.29 -2.19 -16.05
N GLU A 273 23.74 -3.39 -16.22
CA GLU A 273 24.38 -4.65 -15.87
C GLU A 273 24.90 -5.41 -17.10
N THR A 274 26.00 -6.16 -16.91
CA THR A 274 26.52 -6.98 -18.00
C THR A 274 25.58 -8.15 -18.27
N LEU A 275 25.31 -8.43 -19.54
CA LEU A 275 24.45 -9.54 -19.97
C LEU A 275 24.90 -10.89 -19.38
N SER A 276 26.20 -11.10 -19.16
CA SER A 276 26.74 -12.31 -18.51
C SER A 276 26.31 -12.45 -17.05
N SER A 277 26.23 -11.36 -16.28
CA SER A 277 25.76 -11.35 -14.89
C SER A 277 24.26 -11.64 -14.83
N LEU A 278 23.48 -11.04 -15.73
CA LEU A 278 22.04 -11.30 -15.84
C LEU A 278 21.74 -12.75 -16.24
N LEU A 279 22.50 -13.33 -17.17
CA LEU A 279 22.35 -14.74 -17.55
C LEU A 279 22.72 -15.68 -16.40
N LYS A 280 23.72 -15.36 -15.58
CA LYS A 280 24.03 -16.13 -14.36
C LYS A 280 22.87 -16.12 -13.36
N ALA A 281 22.31 -14.94 -13.09
CA ALA A 281 21.15 -14.81 -12.21
C ALA A 281 19.91 -15.52 -12.77
N LEU A 282 19.66 -15.42 -14.09
CA LEU A 282 18.60 -16.16 -14.77
C LEU A 282 18.80 -17.67 -14.68
N ASN A 283 20.03 -18.16 -14.86
CA ASN A 283 20.33 -19.58 -14.68
C ASN A 283 20.01 -20.07 -13.26
N GLU A 284 20.22 -19.22 -12.24
CA GLU A 284 19.93 -19.57 -10.87
C GLU A 284 18.41 -19.61 -10.59
N TYR A 285 17.66 -18.59 -11.02
CA TYR A 285 16.28 -18.37 -10.57
C TYR A 285 15.19 -18.68 -11.60
N ALA A 286 15.50 -18.71 -12.88
CA ALA A 286 14.53 -18.83 -13.97
C ALA A 286 14.83 -20.03 -14.87
N ILE A 287 13.84 -20.39 -15.68
CA ILE A 287 13.93 -21.42 -16.70
C ILE A 287 13.34 -20.89 -18.00
N LEU A 288 13.99 -21.18 -19.12
CA LEU A 288 13.53 -20.73 -20.42
C LEU A 288 12.50 -21.71 -20.97
N VAL A 289 11.30 -21.23 -21.29
CA VAL A 289 10.21 -22.01 -21.88
C VAL A 289 9.68 -21.24 -23.08
N ASN A 290 9.78 -21.82 -24.28
CA ASN A 290 9.29 -21.23 -25.52
C ASN A 290 9.71 -19.75 -25.70
N HIS A 291 11.02 -19.49 -25.61
CA HIS A 291 11.66 -18.17 -25.72
C HIS A 291 11.36 -17.16 -24.59
N VAL A 292 10.74 -17.61 -23.48
CA VAL A 292 10.36 -16.75 -22.36
C VAL A 292 10.95 -17.25 -21.05
N TRP A 293 11.47 -16.35 -20.21
CA TRP A 293 12.01 -16.69 -18.90
C TRP A 293 10.90 -16.78 -17.86
N VAL A 294 10.78 -17.94 -17.22
CA VAL A 294 9.79 -18.23 -16.19
C VAL A 294 10.51 -18.51 -14.87
N LEU A 295 10.07 -17.90 -13.77
CA LEU A 295 10.64 -18.15 -12.44
C LEU A 295 10.52 -19.65 -12.07
N LYS A 296 11.60 -20.29 -11.61
CA LYS A 296 11.60 -21.70 -11.19
C LYS A 296 10.58 -21.97 -10.08
N SER A 297 9.93 -23.12 -10.14
CA SER A 297 8.87 -23.50 -9.19
C SER A 297 9.33 -23.58 -7.74
N GLU A 298 10.56 -24.01 -7.49
CA GLU A 298 11.14 -24.12 -6.14
C GLU A 298 11.39 -22.77 -5.45
N LYS A 299 11.46 -21.68 -6.23
CA LYS A 299 11.71 -20.34 -5.72
C LYS A 299 10.40 -19.63 -5.32
N ILE A 300 9.25 -20.28 -5.46
CA ILE A 300 7.95 -19.75 -4.98
C ILE A 300 7.65 -20.33 -3.59
N SER A 301 7.92 -19.53 -2.56
CA SER A 301 7.73 -19.90 -1.14
C SER A 301 6.29 -20.24 -0.74
N GLN A 302 5.31 -19.73 -1.48
CA GLN A 302 3.89 -19.90 -1.15
C GLN A 302 3.32 -21.25 -1.64
N TRP A 303 4.09 -22.02 -2.41
CA TRP A 303 3.60 -23.20 -3.11
C TRP A 303 4.09 -24.49 -2.48
N SER A 304 3.17 -25.45 -2.35
CA SER A 304 3.49 -26.80 -1.87
C SER A 304 4.31 -27.59 -2.90
N LYS A 305 4.99 -28.65 -2.44
CA LYS A 305 5.77 -29.53 -3.34
C LYS A 305 4.91 -30.09 -4.49
N LEU A 306 3.64 -30.42 -4.21
CA LEU A 306 2.68 -30.87 -5.22
C LEU A 306 2.45 -29.80 -6.30
N GLU A 307 2.20 -28.55 -5.91
CA GLU A 307 1.95 -27.44 -6.83
C GLU A 307 3.19 -27.10 -7.66
N GLN A 308 4.37 -27.19 -7.07
CA GLN A 308 5.64 -27.03 -7.78
C GLN A 308 5.82 -28.11 -8.86
N CYS A 309 5.57 -29.38 -8.52
CA CYS A 309 5.61 -30.49 -9.47
C CYS A 309 4.56 -30.33 -10.60
N CYS A 310 3.34 -29.90 -10.26
CA CYS A 310 2.29 -29.65 -11.25
C CYS A 310 2.70 -28.53 -12.22
N ARG A 311 3.33 -27.45 -11.74
CA ARG A 311 3.79 -26.37 -12.61
C ARG A 311 4.92 -26.79 -13.50
N ASP A 312 5.88 -27.55 -13.03
CA ASP A 312 6.99 -28.01 -13.89
C ASP A 312 6.44 -28.85 -15.07
N ILE A 313 5.44 -29.71 -14.83
CA ILE A 313 4.74 -30.46 -15.89
C ILE A 313 3.94 -29.54 -16.83
N ILE A 314 3.25 -28.53 -16.29
CA ILE A 314 2.52 -27.55 -17.13
C ILE A 314 3.49 -26.74 -17.99
N LEU A 315 4.62 -26.29 -17.44
CA LEU A 315 5.64 -25.55 -18.19
C LEU A 315 6.24 -26.41 -19.31
N GLU A 316 6.43 -27.71 -19.09
CA GLU A 316 6.84 -28.62 -20.15
C GLU A 316 5.80 -28.73 -21.27
N THR A 317 4.50 -28.66 -20.99
CA THR A 317 3.48 -28.63 -22.07
C THR A 317 3.61 -27.41 -22.97
N PHE A 318 3.99 -26.26 -22.41
CA PHE A 318 4.25 -25.04 -23.16
C PHE A 318 5.56 -25.07 -23.96
N SER A 319 6.48 -25.99 -23.63
CA SER A 319 7.72 -26.16 -24.41
C SER A 319 7.48 -26.78 -25.78
N SER A 320 6.38 -27.52 -25.95
CA SER A 320 6.03 -28.22 -27.20
C SER A 320 4.93 -27.53 -28.01
N GLN A 321 4.20 -26.59 -27.41
CA GLN A 321 3.02 -25.96 -28.00
C GLN A 321 2.92 -24.49 -27.57
N ASP A 322 2.72 -23.58 -28.53
CA ASP A 322 2.46 -22.16 -28.25
C ASP A 322 1.15 -21.94 -27.48
N TYR A 323 0.15 -22.79 -27.80
CA TYR A 323 -1.16 -22.78 -27.19
C TYR A 323 -1.49 -24.17 -26.63
N VAL A 324 -1.77 -24.22 -25.33
CA VAL A 324 -2.12 -25.45 -24.63
C VAL A 324 -3.61 -25.42 -24.27
N LYS A 325 -4.37 -26.39 -24.79
CA LYS A 325 -5.78 -26.56 -24.42
C LYS A 325 -5.88 -27.16 -23.02
N THR A 326 -6.86 -26.70 -22.25
CA THR A 326 -7.18 -27.21 -20.91
C THR A 326 -7.34 -28.74 -20.85
N ARG A 327 -7.80 -29.36 -21.95
CA ARG A 327 -7.93 -30.82 -22.07
C ARG A 327 -6.57 -31.53 -21.96
N VAL A 328 -5.53 -31.01 -22.62
CA VAL A 328 -4.17 -31.60 -22.60
C VAL A 328 -3.61 -31.60 -21.18
N ILE A 329 -3.84 -30.51 -20.44
CA ILE A 329 -3.39 -30.38 -19.04
C ILE A 329 -4.13 -31.38 -18.15
N ARG A 330 -5.44 -31.57 -18.36
CA ARG A 330 -6.23 -32.57 -17.64
C ARG A 330 -5.75 -33.99 -17.92
N GLU A 331 -5.34 -34.28 -19.14
CA GLU A 331 -4.80 -35.59 -19.52
C GLU A 331 -3.42 -35.85 -18.89
N LYS A 332 -2.54 -34.83 -18.80
CA LYS A 332 -1.24 -34.96 -18.12
C LYS A 332 -1.33 -34.96 -16.60
N LEU A 333 -2.33 -34.28 -16.02
CA LEU A 333 -2.53 -34.16 -14.57
C LEU A 333 -3.94 -34.62 -14.15
N PRO A 334 -4.32 -35.89 -14.41
CA PRO A 334 -5.69 -36.36 -14.18
C PRO A 334 -6.06 -36.42 -12.69
N TYR A 335 -5.06 -36.58 -11.82
CA TYR A 335 -5.23 -36.68 -10.38
C TYR A 335 -5.17 -35.34 -9.65
N VAL A 336 -4.96 -34.22 -10.38
CA VAL A 336 -4.78 -32.90 -9.80
C VAL A 336 -6.05 -32.07 -9.98
N GLY A 337 -6.51 -31.45 -8.89
CA GLY A 337 -7.73 -30.66 -8.90
C GLY A 337 -7.70 -29.48 -9.87
N GLN A 338 -8.84 -29.20 -10.49
CA GLN A 338 -8.98 -28.12 -11.48
C GLN A 338 -8.52 -26.76 -10.96
N TYR A 339 -8.78 -26.48 -9.68
CA TYR A 339 -8.36 -25.24 -9.04
C TYR A 339 -6.82 -25.05 -9.08
N ILE A 340 -6.06 -26.12 -8.85
CA ILE A 340 -4.59 -26.04 -8.73
C ILE A 340 -3.97 -25.68 -10.07
N TRP A 341 -4.21 -26.46 -11.13
CA TRP A 341 -3.62 -26.16 -12.43
C TRP A 341 -4.20 -24.89 -13.05
N LYS A 342 -5.45 -24.52 -12.75
CA LYS A 342 -6.01 -23.24 -13.22
C LYS A 342 -5.32 -22.04 -12.56
N ARG A 343 -5.07 -22.09 -11.24
CA ARG A 343 -4.31 -21.06 -10.53
C ARG A 343 -2.89 -20.92 -11.10
N ILE A 344 -2.24 -22.05 -11.39
CA ILE A 344 -0.91 -22.06 -12.02
C ILE A 344 -0.97 -21.38 -13.40
N LEU A 345 -1.96 -21.71 -14.22
CA LEU A 345 -2.14 -21.13 -15.56
C LEU A 345 -2.46 -19.64 -15.52
N GLU A 346 -3.27 -19.18 -14.57
CA GLU A 346 -3.55 -17.75 -14.37
C GLU A 346 -2.30 -16.98 -13.95
N GLU A 347 -1.34 -17.62 -13.28
CA GLU A 347 -0.06 -17.02 -12.93
C GLU A 347 0.85 -16.85 -14.15
N VAL A 348 1.04 -17.91 -14.96
CA VAL A 348 2.04 -17.93 -16.05
C VAL A 348 1.47 -17.59 -17.43
N GLY A 349 0.15 -17.64 -17.62
CA GLY A 349 -0.47 -17.63 -18.94
C GLY A 349 -1.69 -16.71 -19.07
N ILE A 350 -2.11 -16.55 -20.32
CA ILE A 350 -3.30 -15.81 -20.76
C ILE A 350 -4.20 -16.80 -21.51
N HIS A 351 -5.50 -16.77 -21.21
CA HIS A 351 -6.49 -17.60 -21.87
C HIS A 351 -7.11 -16.88 -23.06
N ASP A 352 -6.82 -17.37 -24.27
CA ASP A 352 -7.39 -16.87 -25.52
C ASP A 352 -8.59 -17.73 -25.92
N LYS A 353 -9.77 -17.09 -26.05
CA LYS A 353 -11.03 -17.76 -26.36
C LYS A 353 -10.91 -18.57 -27.66
N GLY A 354 -11.12 -19.89 -27.57
CA GLY A 354 -11.09 -20.81 -28.71
C GLY A 354 -9.73 -21.47 -28.99
N GLN A 355 -8.62 -20.86 -28.58
CA GLN A 355 -7.27 -21.39 -28.83
C GLN A 355 -6.67 -22.11 -27.61
N GLY A 356 -6.98 -21.63 -26.40
CA GLY A 356 -6.49 -22.22 -25.14
C GLY A 356 -5.63 -21.24 -24.36
N TRP A 357 -4.67 -21.76 -23.59
CA TRP A 357 -3.73 -20.96 -22.81
C TRP A 357 -2.44 -20.74 -23.59
N ARG A 358 -1.85 -19.56 -23.49
CA ARG A 358 -0.47 -19.27 -23.92
C ARG A 358 0.30 -18.59 -22.80
N LEU A 359 1.63 -18.62 -22.83
CA LEU A 359 2.46 -17.90 -21.86
C LEU A 359 2.26 -16.38 -21.97
N LYS A 360 2.38 -15.67 -20.84
CA LYS A 360 2.32 -14.20 -20.76
C LYS A 360 3.56 -13.60 -21.45
N THR A 361 3.44 -13.18 -22.70
CA THR A 361 4.52 -12.50 -23.43
C THR A 361 4.24 -11.01 -23.62
N GLN A 362 5.27 -10.19 -23.45
CA GLN A 362 5.29 -8.78 -23.87
C GLN A 362 6.13 -8.65 -25.15
N GLY A 363 5.52 -8.85 -26.31
CA GLY A 363 6.21 -8.87 -27.60
C GLY A 363 6.94 -10.19 -27.91
N ARG A 364 7.31 -10.39 -29.18
CA ARG A 364 8.17 -11.51 -29.61
C ARG A 364 9.62 -11.12 -29.40
N ASP A 365 10.38 -11.99 -28.75
CA ASP A 365 11.78 -11.74 -28.46
C ASP A 365 12.64 -12.83 -29.09
N HIS A 366 13.26 -12.50 -30.21
CA HIS A 366 14.14 -13.41 -30.95
C HIS A 366 15.55 -13.48 -30.32
N LEU A 367 15.86 -12.66 -29.30
CA LEU A 367 17.16 -12.73 -28.62
C LEU A 367 17.38 -14.05 -27.87
N GLY A 368 16.32 -14.77 -27.50
CA GLY A 368 16.45 -16.11 -26.90
C GLY A 368 17.12 -17.12 -27.83
N ASP A 369 16.99 -16.94 -29.15
CA ASP A 369 17.52 -17.85 -30.17
C ASP A 369 19.04 -17.73 -30.32
N LEU A 370 19.61 -16.59 -29.89
CA LEU A 370 21.05 -16.30 -29.95
C LEU A 370 21.86 -17.12 -28.95
N PHE A 371 21.22 -17.75 -27.95
CA PHE A 371 21.88 -18.47 -26.86
C PHE A 371 21.67 -19.99 -26.90
N HIS A 372 21.69 -20.59 -28.10
CA HIS A 372 21.39 -22.00 -28.34
C HIS A 372 22.04 -23.01 -27.35
N PRO A 373 23.33 -22.93 -26.98
CA PRO A 373 23.93 -23.85 -26.01
C PRO A 373 23.32 -23.71 -24.60
N PHE A 374 23.04 -22.48 -24.18
CA PHE A 374 22.47 -22.16 -22.88
C PHE A 374 20.99 -22.54 -22.80
N VAL A 375 20.24 -22.37 -23.90
CA VAL A 375 18.86 -22.83 -24.04
C VAL A 375 18.75 -24.34 -23.89
N ILE A 376 19.65 -25.11 -24.52
CA ILE A 376 19.67 -26.57 -24.41
C ILE A 376 19.88 -27.01 -22.95
N GLU A 377 20.74 -26.33 -22.21
CA GLU A 377 20.99 -26.64 -20.80
C GLU A 377 19.75 -26.39 -19.93
N GLN A 378 19.07 -25.25 -20.13
CA GLN A 378 17.82 -24.95 -19.41
C GLN A 378 16.72 -25.96 -19.75
N GLN A 379 16.60 -26.35 -21.02
CA GLN A 379 15.61 -27.34 -21.46
C GLN A 379 15.88 -28.72 -20.83
N LYS A 380 17.15 -29.14 -20.76
CA LYS A 380 17.54 -30.38 -20.05
C LYS A 380 17.17 -30.31 -18.57
N ASN A 381 17.41 -29.17 -17.92
CA ASN A 381 17.05 -28.95 -16.52
C ASN A 381 15.53 -29.09 -16.31
N LEU A 382 14.73 -28.49 -17.20
CA LEU A 382 13.26 -28.63 -17.15
C LEU A 382 12.84 -30.10 -17.23
N TYR A 383 13.38 -30.86 -18.18
CA TYR A 383 13.02 -32.27 -18.34
C TYR A 383 13.39 -33.13 -17.13
N GLN A 384 14.58 -32.93 -16.54
CA GLN A 384 14.97 -33.63 -15.31
C GLN A 384 14.03 -33.30 -14.13
N ARG A 385 13.55 -32.06 -14.05
CA ARG A 385 12.58 -31.66 -13.03
C ARG A 385 11.22 -32.27 -13.26
N VAL A 386 10.77 -32.33 -14.51
CA VAL A 386 9.51 -32.95 -14.92
C VAL A 386 9.54 -34.45 -14.63
N GLU A 387 10.64 -35.15 -14.95
CA GLU A 387 10.82 -36.57 -14.65
C GLU A 387 10.67 -36.83 -13.14
N LYS A 388 11.41 -36.11 -12.30
CA LYS A 388 11.28 -36.18 -10.83
C LYS A 388 9.87 -35.81 -10.34
N ALA A 389 9.23 -34.85 -10.98
CA ALA A 389 7.85 -34.45 -10.66
C ALA A 389 6.85 -35.56 -11.02
N THR A 390 7.03 -36.23 -12.16
CA THR A 390 6.19 -37.36 -12.57
C THR A 390 6.39 -38.56 -11.67
N GLU A 391 7.62 -38.91 -11.29
CA GLU A 391 7.91 -39.96 -10.32
C GLU A 391 7.26 -39.66 -8.96
N TYR A 392 7.37 -38.41 -8.49
CA TYR A 392 6.73 -37.97 -7.26
C TYR A 392 5.20 -38.11 -7.35
N LEU A 393 4.57 -37.66 -8.43
CA LEU A 393 3.12 -37.81 -8.62
C LEU A 393 2.69 -39.28 -8.78
N GLN A 394 3.50 -40.11 -9.43
CA GLN A 394 3.26 -41.54 -9.59
C GLN A 394 3.37 -42.28 -8.25
N SER A 395 4.38 -42.00 -7.43
CA SER A 395 4.48 -42.59 -6.08
C SER A 395 3.29 -42.22 -5.19
N LEU A 396 2.75 -41.00 -5.32
CA LEU A 396 1.49 -40.61 -4.66
C LEU A 396 0.26 -41.35 -5.23
N SER A 397 0.34 -41.91 -6.43
CA SER A 397 -0.72 -42.75 -7.02
C SER A 397 -0.56 -44.25 -6.71
N THR A 398 0.67 -44.76 -6.62
CA THR A 398 0.97 -46.16 -6.27
C THR A 398 0.72 -46.43 -4.79
N SER A 399 1.04 -45.46 -3.91
CA SER A 399 0.68 -45.51 -2.48
C SER A 399 -0.84 -45.65 -2.28
N ARG A 400 -1.65 -45.05 -3.18
CA ARG A 400 -3.12 -45.17 -3.17
C ARG A 400 -3.63 -46.57 -3.55
N TYR A 401 -2.87 -47.37 -4.31
CA TYR A 401 -3.27 -48.74 -4.71
C TYR A 401 -2.86 -49.81 -3.68
N GLN A 402 -1.79 -49.58 -2.91
CA GLN A 402 -1.34 -50.53 -1.88
C GLN A 402 -2.09 -50.38 -0.55
N GLU A 403 -2.53 -49.16 -0.18
CA GLU A 403 -3.33 -48.92 1.04
C GLU A 403 -4.75 -49.54 0.97
N GLN A 404 -5.27 -49.82 -0.23
CA GLN A 404 -6.58 -50.49 -0.41
C GLN A 404 -6.56 -52.00 -0.14
N MET A 405 -5.38 -52.62 0.01
CA MET A 405 -5.25 -54.09 0.18
C MET A 405 -4.96 -54.54 1.61
N ILE A 406 -4.66 -53.64 2.55
CA ILE A 406 -4.32 -53.98 3.94
C ILE A 406 -5.32 -53.28 4.88
N GLY A 407 -6.57 -53.74 4.86
CA GLY A 407 -7.61 -53.37 5.80
C GLY A 407 -7.94 -54.53 6.73
N GLY A 408 -7.15 -54.72 7.78
CA GLY A 408 -7.38 -55.74 8.80
C GLY A 408 -6.76 -55.35 10.14
N ASP A 409 -7.63 -54.86 11.03
CA ASP A 409 -7.54 -54.76 12.50
C ASP A 409 -6.25 -54.30 13.19
N VAL A 410 -6.39 -53.30 14.08
CA VAL A 410 -6.24 -53.46 15.53
C VAL A 410 -6.29 -52.08 16.21
N SER A 411 -7.19 -51.98 17.17
CA SER A 411 -7.32 -50.94 18.19
C SER A 411 -6.15 -50.88 19.17
N SER A 412 -6.00 -49.71 19.81
CA SER A 412 -5.17 -49.34 20.99
C SER A 412 -3.69 -49.01 20.77
N LEU A 413 -3.32 -47.73 21.01
CA LEU A 413 -2.41 -47.31 22.08
C LEU A 413 -2.30 -45.77 22.19
N THR A 414 -1.79 -45.36 23.34
CA THR A 414 -1.96 -44.10 24.06
C THR A 414 -1.00 -42.97 23.69
N ARG A 415 -1.44 -41.76 24.08
CA ARG A 415 -0.74 -40.46 24.17
C ARG A 415 0.75 -40.52 24.55
N ALA A 416 1.64 -40.27 23.60
CA ALA A 416 2.68 -39.24 23.63
C ALA A 416 3.48 -39.27 22.30
N GLU A 417 4.18 -38.17 22.04
CA GLU A 417 5.21 -37.96 21.01
C GLU A 417 4.74 -37.37 19.67
N TRP A 418 4.88 -36.05 19.60
CA TRP A 418 5.03 -35.29 18.38
C TRP A 418 6.27 -35.77 17.62
N ASN A 419 6.07 -36.70 16.70
CA ASN A 419 6.72 -36.76 15.39
C ASN A 419 6.15 -37.96 14.62
N SER A 420 5.78 -37.72 13.35
CA SER A 420 5.66 -38.66 12.22
C SER A 420 4.28 -38.82 11.56
N SER A 421 4.37 -38.93 10.22
CA SER A 421 3.44 -39.57 9.28
C SER A 421 1.96 -39.12 9.27
N THR A 422 1.67 -38.10 8.48
CA THR A 422 0.32 -37.61 8.20
C THR A 422 -0.30 -38.43 7.05
N THR A 423 -1.41 -39.13 7.32
CA THR A 423 -2.11 -39.97 6.33
C THR A 423 -2.67 -39.13 5.17
N MET A 424 -3.02 -39.75 4.03
CA MET A 424 -3.58 -39.01 2.88
C MET A 424 -4.93 -38.35 3.18
N ASP A 425 -5.74 -38.94 4.06
CA ASP A 425 -6.99 -38.33 4.52
C ASP A 425 -6.73 -37.10 5.39
N ASP A 426 -5.66 -37.10 6.18
CA ASP A 426 -5.23 -35.90 6.93
C ASP A 426 -4.82 -34.76 5.99
N LYS A 427 -4.18 -35.05 4.84
CA LYS A 427 -3.81 -34.02 3.84
C LYS A 427 -5.01 -33.46 3.08
N ARG A 428 -6.02 -34.29 2.76
CA ARG A 428 -7.30 -33.83 2.17
C ARG A 428 -8.06 -32.96 3.17
N ASN A 429 -8.10 -33.39 4.42
CA ASN A 429 -8.69 -32.64 5.52
C ASN A 429 -7.96 -31.31 5.75
N GLU A 430 -6.63 -31.27 5.59
CA GLU A 430 -5.83 -30.04 5.72
C GLU A 430 -6.13 -29.02 4.61
N HIS A 431 -6.33 -29.47 3.36
CA HIS A 431 -6.78 -28.58 2.28
C HIS A 431 -8.18 -28.03 2.54
N LEU A 432 -9.10 -28.87 3.01
CA LEU A 432 -10.45 -28.43 3.36
C LEU A 432 -10.44 -27.47 4.56
N ARG A 433 -9.61 -27.73 5.58
CA ARG A 433 -9.38 -26.81 6.72
C ARG A 433 -8.89 -25.46 6.25
N ARG A 434 -7.88 -25.43 5.38
CA ARG A 434 -7.30 -24.17 4.87
C ARG A 434 -8.30 -23.39 4.02
N TRP A 435 -9.03 -24.07 3.15
CA TRP A 435 -10.11 -23.45 2.38
C TRP A 435 -11.19 -22.89 3.31
N LEU A 436 -11.63 -23.67 4.30
CA LEU A 436 -12.64 -23.27 5.27
C LEU A 436 -12.21 -22.04 6.07
N PHE A 437 -10.96 -22.00 6.53
CA PHE A 437 -10.41 -20.82 7.22
C PHE A 437 -10.53 -19.56 6.36
N ILE A 438 -10.06 -19.61 5.12
CA ILE A 438 -10.09 -18.46 4.21
C ILE A 438 -11.53 -18.04 3.91
N PHE A 439 -12.40 -19.02 3.67
CA PHE A 439 -13.80 -18.79 3.33
C PHE A 439 -14.56 -18.12 4.48
N VAL A 440 -14.44 -18.63 5.71
CA VAL A 440 -15.12 -18.03 6.88
C VAL A 440 -14.51 -16.68 7.22
N LYS A 441 -13.17 -16.53 7.15
CA LYS A 441 -12.50 -15.24 7.41
C LYS A 441 -12.98 -14.13 6.45
N LYS A 442 -13.18 -14.46 5.17
CA LYS A 442 -13.65 -13.51 4.17
C LYS A 442 -15.08 -13.05 4.42
N ASN A 443 -15.97 -13.95 4.84
CA ASN A 443 -17.40 -13.66 5.00
C ASN A 443 -17.77 -13.22 6.42
N GLY A 444 -16.93 -13.47 7.42
CA GLY A 444 -17.17 -13.15 8.82
C GLY A 444 -18.12 -14.13 9.52
N THR A 445 -19.35 -14.24 9.02
CA THR A 445 -20.35 -15.23 9.45
C THR A 445 -20.81 -16.08 8.26
N VAL A 446 -20.97 -17.38 8.45
CA VAL A 446 -21.43 -18.30 7.39
C VAL A 446 -22.48 -19.29 7.90
N SER A 447 -23.38 -19.76 7.04
CA SER A 447 -24.30 -20.86 7.35
C SER A 447 -23.73 -22.20 6.88
N TYR A 448 -24.18 -23.31 7.47
CA TYR A 448 -23.78 -24.64 7.01
C TYR A 448 -24.08 -24.86 5.51
N ASN A 449 -25.27 -24.45 5.06
CA ASN A 449 -25.69 -24.61 3.68
C ASN A 449 -24.82 -23.82 2.70
N MET A 450 -24.42 -22.61 3.08
CA MET A 450 -23.50 -21.79 2.30
C MET A 450 -22.12 -22.46 2.19
N VAL A 451 -21.57 -22.90 3.32
CA VAL A 451 -20.27 -23.60 3.35
C VAL A 451 -20.35 -24.89 2.54
N TYR A 452 -21.38 -25.71 2.73
CA TYR A 452 -21.56 -26.98 2.04
C TYR A 452 -21.70 -26.81 0.53
N SER A 453 -22.56 -25.87 0.09
CA SER A 453 -22.79 -25.62 -1.34
C SER A 453 -21.53 -25.08 -2.02
N GLN A 454 -20.79 -24.20 -1.34
CA GLN A 454 -19.56 -23.64 -1.89
C GLN A 454 -18.41 -24.66 -1.84
N ALA A 455 -18.28 -25.43 -0.76
CA ALA A 455 -17.30 -26.51 -0.66
C ALA A 455 -17.55 -27.57 -1.75
N LYS A 456 -18.81 -27.91 -2.04
CA LYS A 456 -19.15 -28.83 -3.13
C LYS A 456 -18.67 -28.29 -4.48
N LYS A 457 -18.73 -26.97 -4.72
CA LYS A 457 -18.22 -26.33 -5.96
C LYS A 457 -16.70 -26.24 -6.00
N ASP A 458 -16.09 -25.73 -4.94
CA ASP A 458 -14.66 -25.39 -4.92
C ASP A 458 -13.77 -26.62 -4.64
N CYS A 459 -14.29 -27.55 -3.85
CA CYS A 459 -13.62 -28.78 -3.43
C CYS A 459 -14.16 -30.02 -4.19
N LEU A 460 -14.89 -29.83 -5.29
CA LEU A 460 -15.44 -30.92 -6.13
C LEU A 460 -14.36 -31.92 -6.58
N HIS A 461 -13.13 -31.45 -6.76
CA HIS A 461 -11.98 -32.27 -7.10
C HIS A 461 -11.45 -33.13 -5.93
N LEU A 462 -11.70 -32.73 -4.68
CA LEU A 462 -11.39 -33.54 -3.49
C LEU A 462 -12.43 -34.65 -3.29
N LEU A 463 -13.55 -34.63 -4.03
CA LEU A 463 -14.76 -35.42 -3.75
C LEU A 463 -14.93 -36.71 -4.55
N GLY A 464 -14.01 -37.09 -5.46
CA GLY A 464 -13.95 -38.45 -6.05
C GLY A 464 -15.29 -39.14 -6.40
N PHE A 465 -16.29 -38.37 -6.87
CA PHE A 465 -17.71 -38.65 -6.64
C PHE A 465 -18.16 -40.12 -6.84
N GLN A 466 -18.43 -40.80 -5.72
CA GLN A 466 -19.37 -41.92 -5.62
C GLN A 466 -20.46 -41.56 -4.60
N GLN A 467 -21.72 -41.97 -4.83
CA GLN A 467 -22.87 -41.58 -3.99
C GLN A 467 -22.73 -41.97 -2.50
N GLN A 468 -21.90 -42.96 -2.17
CA GLN A 468 -21.60 -43.39 -0.80
C GLN A 468 -20.70 -42.41 -0.02
N GLU A 469 -19.96 -41.52 -0.69
CA GLU A 469 -19.03 -40.57 -0.03
C GLU A 469 -19.69 -39.26 0.43
N GLU A 470 -20.90 -38.93 -0.04
CA GLU A 470 -21.56 -37.65 0.28
C GLU A 470 -21.95 -37.55 1.77
N ALA A 471 -22.30 -38.68 2.39
CA ALA A 471 -22.57 -38.75 3.82
C ALA A 471 -21.29 -38.58 4.65
N ASN A 472 -20.18 -39.19 4.22
CA ASN A 472 -18.89 -39.07 4.89
C ASN A 472 -18.38 -37.62 4.84
N TRP A 473 -18.48 -36.96 3.69
CA TRP A 473 -18.07 -35.56 3.53
C TRP A 473 -18.88 -34.59 4.40
N LYS A 474 -20.20 -34.79 4.52
CA LYS A 474 -21.03 -33.97 5.42
C LYS A 474 -20.54 -34.08 6.86
N THR A 475 -20.16 -35.28 7.29
CA THR A 475 -19.62 -35.56 8.63
C THR A 475 -18.26 -34.88 8.83
N ILE A 476 -17.34 -35.04 7.88
CA ILE A 476 -16.01 -34.41 7.92
C ILE A 476 -16.13 -32.88 7.94
N LEU A 477 -16.94 -32.30 7.05
CA LEU A 477 -17.14 -30.85 7.00
C LEU A 477 -17.74 -30.31 8.31
N ASN A 478 -18.71 -31.04 8.89
CA ASN A 478 -19.26 -30.71 10.20
C ASN A 478 -18.22 -30.79 11.31
N GLN A 479 -17.37 -31.82 11.30
CA GLN A 479 -16.29 -31.97 12.27
C GLN A 479 -15.30 -30.79 12.20
N LEU A 480 -14.87 -30.43 10.98
CA LEU A 480 -13.95 -29.31 10.78
C LEU A 480 -14.58 -27.96 11.13
N LEU A 481 -15.85 -27.74 10.80
CA LEU A 481 -16.60 -26.56 11.22
C LEU A 481 -16.68 -26.45 12.74
N ASN A 482 -17.00 -27.55 13.43
CA ASN A 482 -17.08 -27.58 14.89
C ASN A 482 -15.70 -27.40 15.55
N GLU A 483 -14.65 -27.86 14.89
CA GLU A 483 -13.28 -27.68 15.38
C GLU A 483 -12.81 -26.23 15.23
N MET A 484 -13.03 -25.62 14.06
CA MET A 484 -12.47 -24.31 13.72
C MET A 484 -13.37 -23.13 14.08
N CYS A 485 -14.68 -23.36 14.16
CA CYS A 485 -15.68 -22.30 14.33
C CYS A 485 -16.51 -22.49 15.60
N VAL A 486 -17.00 -21.37 16.13
CA VAL A 486 -18.06 -21.35 17.14
C VAL A 486 -19.38 -21.24 16.39
N GLN A 487 -20.32 -22.14 16.70
CA GLN A 487 -21.68 -22.02 16.22
C GLN A 487 -22.48 -21.11 17.16
N ILE A 488 -23.00 -20.01 16.62
CA ILE A 488 -23.86 -19.08 17.34
C ILE A 488 -25.11 -18.86 16.49
N ARG A 489 -26.28 -19.28 16.99
CA ARG A 489 -27.59 -19.04 16.36
C ARG A 489 -27.65 -19.49 14.89
N GLY A 490 -27.13 -20.69 14.60
CA GLY A 490 -27.11 -21.24 13.24
C GLY A 490 -26.02 -20.70 12.32
N CYS A 491 -25.21 -19.75 12.78
CA CYS A 491 -24.06 -19.20 12.06
C CYS A 491 -22.75 -19.76 12.62
N PHE A 492 -21.75 -19.95 11.76
CA PHE A 492 -20.39 -20.34 12.14
C PHE A 492 -19.45 -19.14 12.02
N ILE A 493 -18.62 -18.95 13.05
CA ILE A 493 -17.65 -17.85 13.15
C ILE A 493 -16.30 -18.43 13.60
N LEU A 494 -15.19 -18.01 13.01
CA LEU A 494 -13.86 -18.52 13.38
C LEU A 494 -13.54 -18.29 14.86
N LYS A 495 -12.99 -19.32 15.52
CA LYS A 495 -12.52 -19.26 16.91
C LYS A 495 -11.27 -18.38 17.08
N GLN A 496 -10.35 -18.44 16.11
CA GLN A 496 -9.04 -17.79 16.20
C GLN A 496 -8.64 -17.18 14.85
N LEU A 497 -7.91 -16.07 14.89
CA LEU A 497 -7.33 -15.39 13.74
C LEU A 497 -5.80 -15.52 13.65
N ASN A 498 -5.20 -16.32 14.54
CA ASN A 498 -3.75 -16.43 14.76
C ASN A 498 -3.12 -15.13 15.30
N ASN A 499 -3.85 -14.38 16.13
CA ASN A 499 -3.31 -13.22 16.84
C ASN A 499 -3.76 -13.26 18.31
N PRO A 500 -2.91 -13.78 19.23
CA PRO A 500 -3.29 -14.01 20.63
C PRO A 500 -3.82 -12.77 21.36
N SER A 501 -3.29 -11.59 21.04
CA SER A 501 -3.69 -10.32 21.64
C SER A 501 -5.10 -9.89 21.24
N VAL A 502 -5.54 -10.24 20.03
CA VAL A 502 -6.89 -9.96 19.52
C VAL A 502 -7.84 -11.09 19.89
N ASP A 503 -7.38 -12.34 19.77
CA ASP A 503 -8.17 -13.54 20.01
C ASP A 503 -8.68 -13.64 21.45
N LYS A 504 -7.93 -13.12 22.45
CA LYS A 504 -8.41 -13.06 23.84
C LYS A 504 -9.71 -12.24 23.99
N TYR A 505 -9.78 -11.05 23.38
CA TYR A 505 -10.95 -10.18 23.45
C TYR A 505 -12.07 -10.69 22.53
N ARG A 506 -11.72 -11.18 21.33
CA ARG A 506 -12.64 -11.80 20.38
C ARG A 506 -13.41 -12.94 21.03
N ASN A 507 -12.71 -13.88 21.67
CA ASN A 507 -13.34 -15.04 22.29
C ASN A 507 -14.29 -14.66 23.43
N ALA A 508 -13.96 -13.62 24.21
CA ALA A 508 -14.86 -13.10 25.23
C ALA A 508 -16.13 -12.48 24.61
N ILE A 509 -15.99 -11.71 23.52
CA ILE A 509 -17.14 -11.13 22.81
C ILE A 509 -18.02 -12.23 22.19
N LEU A 510 -17.44 -13.28 21.60
CA LEU A 510 -18.19 -14.41 21.07
C LEU A 510 -19.02 -15.11 22.15
N ARG A 511 -18.47 -15.30 23.36
CA ARG A 511 -19.22 -15.85 24.51
C ARG A 511 -20.40 -14.96 24.91
N LEU A 512 -20.29 -13.65 24.78
CA LEU A 512 -21.41 -12.74 25.03
C LEU A 512 -22.53 -12.92 23.98
N PHE A 513 -22.18 -13.09 22.70
CA PHE A 513 -23.16 -13.36 21.64
C PHE A 513 -23.81 -14.76 21.72
N MET A 514 -23.15 -15.72 22.37
CA MET A 514 -23.79 -17.00 22.69
C MET A 514 -24.94 -16.84 23.68
N LYS A 515 -24.84 -15.90 24.62
CA LYS A 515 -25.88 -15.63 25.63
C LYS A 515 -26.94 -14.64 25.14
N ASN A 516 -26.52 -13.62 24.39
CA ASN A 516 -27.36 -12.48 24.03
C ASN A 516 -27.53 -12.32 22.52
N ALA A 517 -28.72 -11.88 22.10
CA ALA A 517 -29.05 -11.67 20.68
C ALA A 517 -28.46 -10.40 20.10
N LYS A 518 -28.37 -9.42 20.97
CA LYS A 518 -27.88 -8.08 20.68
C LYS A 518 -27.07 -7.64 21.88
N LEU A 519 -26.00 -6.91 21.63
CA LEU A 519 -25.09 -6.44 22.67
C LEU A 519 -24.91 -4.93 22.54
N LYS A 520 -25.08 -4.19 23.64
CA LYS A 520 -24.72 -2.77 23.65
C LYS A 520 -23.21 -2.62 23.88
N LYS A 521 -22.65 -1.50 23.42
CA LYS A 521 -21.23 -1.19 23.62
C LYS A 521 -20.84 -1.15 25.10
N SER A 522 -21.68 -0.57 25.95
CA SER A 522 -21.51 -0.51 27.40
C SER A 522 -21.32 -1.90 28.02
N ASP A 523 -22.18 -2.84 27.61
CA ASP A 523 -22.25 -4.18 28.21
C ASP A 523 -21.03 -5.00 27.80
N ILE A 524 -20.57 -4.83 26.55
CA ILE A 524 -19.35 -5.46 26.06
C ILE A 524 -18.11 -4.93 26.81
N ILE A 525 -17.97 -3.60 26.94
CA ILE A 525 -16.82 -3.01 27.62
C ILE A 525 -16.77 -3.46 29.08
N LYS A 526 -17.90 -3.39 29.79
CA LYS A 526 -18.00 -3.82 31.18
C LYS A 526 -17.61 -5.30 31.34
N ALA A 527 -18.14 -6.18 30.50
CA ALA A 527 -17.81 -7.60 30.53
C ALA A 527 -16.33 -7.89 30.18
N LEU A 528 -15.70 -7.06 29.35
CA LEU A 528 -14.28 -7.20 29.03
C LEU A 528 -13.39 -6.68 30.16
N GLU A 529 -13.75 -5.60 30.84
CA GLU A 529 -13.04 -5.07 32.01
C GLU A 529 -13.11 -6.01 33.22
N GLU A 530 -14.25 -6.71 33.40
CA GLU A 530 -14.41 -7.74 34.44
C GLU A 530 -13.55 -8.98 34.17
N ASN A 531 -13.38 -9.38 32.90
CA ASN A 531 -12.62 -10.58 32.52
C ASN A 531 -11.13 -10.31 32.28
N PHE A 532 -10.75 -9.07 31.99
CA PHE A 532 -9.38 -8.67 31.67
C PHE A 532 -9.05 -7.37 32.41
N SER A 533 -7.95 -7.36 33.17
CA SER A 533 -7.43 -6.15 33.87
C SER A 533 -6.90 -5.05 32.94
N SER A 534 -7.33 -5.03 31.67
CA SER A 534 -6.84 -4.14 30.61
C SER A 534 -8.01 -3.67 29.75
N THR A 535 -8.06 -2.37 29.46
CA THR A 535 -9.10 -1.78 28.62
C THR A 535 -8.83 -2.08 27.14
N ILE A 536 -9.87 -2.53 26.42
CA ILE A 536 -9.80 -2.72 24.97
C ILE A 536 -9.75 -1.36 24.28
N SER A 537 -8.85 -1.18 23.30
CA SER A 537 -8.82 0.07 22.53
C SER A 537 -10.04 0.17 21.60
N ASN A 538 -10.57 1.37 21.38
CA ASN A 538 -11.73 1.58 20.50
C ASN A 538 -11.48 1.07 19.07
N SER A 539 -10.25 1.22 18.56
CA SER A 539 -9.85 0.69 17.25
C SER A 539 -9.96 -0.84 17.21
N MET A 540 -9.38 -1.53 18.19
CA MET A 540 -9.43 -3.00 18.27
C MET A 540 -10.86 -3.51 18.49
N TYR A 541 -11.64 -2.83 19.33
CA TYR A 541 -13.07 -3.12 19.54
C TYR A 541 -13.85 -3.09 18.23
N ASN A 542 -13.70 -2.00 17.45
CA ASN A 542 -14.38 -1.85 16.17
C ASN A 542 -13.90 -2.90 15.16
N THR A 543 -12.59 -3.15 15.07
CA THR A 543 -12.04 -4.16 14.15
C THR A 543 -12.61 -5.56 14.40
N ILE A 544 -12.68 -5.98 15.67
CA ILE A 544 -13.23 -7.30 16.03
C ILE A 544 -14.72 -7.39 15.68
N LEU A 545 -15.51 -6.38 16.03
CA LEU A 545 -16.95 -6.42 15.83
C LEU A 545 -17.34 -6.28 14.35
N HIS A 546 -16.66 -5.43 13.59
CA HIS A 546 -16.95 -5.29 12.16
C HIS A 546 -16.63 -6.53 11.34
N GLU A 547 -15.88 -7.50 11.89
CA GLU A 547 -15.65 -8.77 11.23
C GLU A 547 -16.93 -9.61 11.13
N PHE A 548 -17.63 -9.83 12.24
CA PHE A 548 -18.75 -10.77 12.33
C PHE A 548 -20.08 -10.17 12.82
N ALA A 549 -20.11 -8.87 13.13
CA ALA A 549 -21.29 -8.17 13.62
C ALA A 549 -21.56 -6.86 12.84
N ILE A 550 -22.80 -6.40 12.88
CA ILE A 550 -23.28 -5.13 12.34
C ILE A 550 -23.90 -4.33 13.48
N PHE A 551 -23.65 -3.02 13.48
CA PHE A 551 -24.26 -2.10 14.42
C PHE A 551 -25.61 -1.62 13.86
N LYS A 552 -26.71 -1.91 14.56
CA LYS A 552 -28.08 -1.52 14.21
C LYS A 552 -28.86 -1.20 15.49
N ASP A 553 -29.70 -0.17 15.45
CA ASP A 553 -30.58 0.20 16.56
C ASP A 553 -29.84 0.37 17.91
N GLN A 554 -28.67 1.04 17.87
CA GLN A 554 -27.78 1.26 19.01
C GLN A 554 -27.22 -0.02 19.69
N SER A 555 -27.31 -1.16 19.02
CA SER A 555 -26.74 -2.42 19.46
C SER A 555 -26.02 -3.17 18.36
N TRP A 556 -25.12 -4.08 18.75
CA TRP A 556 -24.45 -4.99 17.83
C TRP A 556 -25.26 -6.26 17.66
N HIS A 557 -25.45 -6.64 16.40
CA HIS A 557 -26.12 -7.86 15.97
C HIS A 557 -25.13 -8.71 15.17
N LEU A 558 -25.22 -10.03 15.26
CA LEU A 558 -24.44 -10.88 14.36
C LEU A 558 -24.84 -10.63 12.91
N LYS A 559 -23.86 -10.67 12.01
CA LYS A 559 -24.11 -10.62 10.56
C LYS A 559 -24.94 -11.84 10.16
N GLU A 560 -26.02 -11.61 9.44
CA GLU A 560 -26.72 -12.70 8.77
C GLU A 560 -25.85 -13.18 7.59
N PRO A 561 -25.67 -14.50 7.44
CA PRO A 561 -24.92 -15.04 6.32
C PRO A 561 -25.65 -14.70 5.01
N PRO A 562 -24.93 -14.24 3.97
CA PRO A 562 -25.54 -13.98 2.67
C PRO A 562 -26.14 -15.28 2.11
N TYR A 563 -27.35 -15.17 1.55
CA TYR A 563 -28.11 -16.29 0.99
C TYR A 563 -27.39 -17.00 -0.16
#